data_AF-A0A7V9U7M1-F1
#
_entry.id   AF-A0A7V9U7M1-F1
#
_cell.length_a   1.000
_cell.length_b   1.000
_cell.length_c   1.000
_cell.angle_alpha   90.00
_cell.angle_beta   90.00
_cell.angle_gamma   90.00
#
_symmetry.space_group_name_H-M   'P 1'
#
loop_
_entity.id
_entity.type
_entity.pdbx_description
1 polymer ?
#
loop_
_entity_poly.entity_id
_entity_poly.type
_entity_poly.pdbx_seq_one_letter_code
_entity_poly.pdbx_strand_id
1 'polypeptide(L)'
;GLRALARYAAAPRGLREADLAREVGVPPWKLRSLATQSRGWSPRGMAVAIQAAAKADADVKGAAGDRLWACERLVISVIQARELR
;
A
#
# COMPACT_ATOMS: atom_id res chain seq x y z
N GLY A 1 3.58 -4.57 0.09
CA GLY A 1 3.45 -3.29 0.82
C GLY A 1 2.73 -2.28 -0.05
N LEU A 2 2.11 -1.28 0.55
CA LEU A 2 1.15 -0.37 -0.09
C LEU A 2 1.69 0.28 -1.39
N ARG A 3 2.97 0.68 -1.43
CA ARG A 3 3.58 1.25 -2.64
C ARG A 3 3.63 0.27 -3.82
N ALA A 4 4.01 -1.00 -3.59
CA ALA A 4 4.01 -2.02 -4.64
C ALA A 4 2.58 -2.34 -5.12
N LEU A 5 1.61 -2.30 -4.21
CA LEU A 5 0.20 -2.48 -4.55
C LEU A 5 -0.32 -1.33 -5.42
N ALA A 6 0.00 -0.09 -5.07
CA ALA A 6 -0.33 1.09 -5.87
C ALA A 6 0.32 1.05 -7.25
N ARG A 7 1.61 0.66 -7.35
CA ARG A 7 2.28 0.47 -8.64
C ARG A 7 1.63 -0.62 -9.48
N TYR A 8 1.26 -1.75 -8.87
CA TYR A 8 0.53 -2.81 -9.56
C TYR A 8 -0.83 -2.34 -10.08
N ALA A 9 -1.60 -1.60 -9.27
CA ALA A 9 -2.90 -1.09 -9.66
C ALA A 9 -2.84 -0.02 -10.76
N ALA A 10 -1.74 0.74 -10.82
CA ALA A 10 -1.49 1.77 -11.83
C ALA A 10 -0.80 1.24 -13.09
N ALA A 11 -0.34 -0.02 -13.09
CA ALA A 11 0.43 -0.57 -14.21
C ALA A 11 -0.43 -0.67 -15.48
N PRO A 12 0.15 -0.45 -16.67
CA PRO A 12 -0.54 -0.66 -17.93
C PRO A 12 -1.11 -2.08 -18.04
N ARG A 13 -2.33 -2.19 -18.57
CA ARG A 13 -2.96 -3.49 -18.82
C ARG A 13 -2.31 -4.19 -20.01
N GLY A 14 -2.34 -5.53 -20.01
CA GLY A 14 -1.87 -6.35 -21.14
C GLY A 14 -0.36 -6.60 -21.20
N LEU A 15 0.40 -6.13 -20.22
CA LEU A 15 1.82 -6.48 -20.10
C LEU A 15 2.00 -7.98 -19.85
N ARG A 16 3.07 -8.54 -20.44
CA ARG A 16 3.53 -9.89 -20.10
C ARG A 16 3.99 -9.91 -18.65
N GLU A 17 3.90 -11.07 -18.00
CA GLU A 17 4.17 -11.21 -16.56
C GLU A 17 5.56 -10.68 -16.16
N ALA A 18 6.60 -10.98 -16.95
CA ALA A 18 7.95 -10.50 -16.70
C ALA A 18 8.08 -8.97 -16.79
N ASP A 19 7.42 -8.36 -17.77
CA ASP A 19 7.40 -6.90 -17.93
C ASP A 19 6.61 -6.22 -16.83
N LEU A 20 5.49 -6.81 -16.43
CA LEU A 20 4.70 -6.32 -15.30
C LEU A 20 5.48 -6.40 -13.98
N ALA A 21 6.21 -7.49 -13.75
CA ALA A 21 7.07 -7.64 -12.57
C ALA A 21 8.14 -6.54 -12.50
N ARG A 22 8.78 -6.24 -13.64
CA ARG A 22 9.76 -5.16 -13.79
C ARG A 22 9.13 -3.78 -13.56
N GLU A 23 7.98 -3.51 -14.17
CA GLU A 23 7.25 -2.24 -14.03
C GLU A 23 6.87 -1.96 -12.56
N VAL A 24 6.39 -2.98 -11.85
CA VAL A 24 6.00 -2.87 -10.45
C VAL A 24 7.23 -2.86 -9.51
N GLY A 25 8.37 -3.39 -9.97
CA GLY A 25 9.60 -3.50 -9.20
C GLY A 25 9.57 -4.64 -8.18
N VAL A 26 8.97 -5.79 -8.54
CA VAL A 26 8.87 -6.97 -7.68
C VAL A 26 9.27 -8.24 -8.42
N PRO A 27 9.74 -9.29 -7.73
CA PRO A 27 9.92 -10.60 -8.34
C PRO A 27 8.59 -11.15 -8.92
N PRO A 28 8.61 -11.91 -10.03
CA PRO A 28 7.39 -12.40 -10.69
C PRO A 28 6.45 -13.18 -9.76
N TRP A 29 7.00 -14.03 -8.88
CA TRP A 29 6.21 -14.82 -7.93
C TRP A 29 5.32 -13.97 -7.00
N LYS A 30 5.65 -12.69 -6.80
CA LYS A 30 4.92 -11.77 -5.93
C LYS A 30 3.68 -11.15 -6.61
N LEU A 31 3.58 -11.21 -7.94
CA LEU A 31 2.48 -10.61 -8.69
C LEU A 31 1.12 -11.21 -8.34
N ARG A 32 1.03 -12.53 -8.13
CA ARG A 32 -0.21 -13.18 -7.69
C ARG A 32 -0.74 -12.61 -6.37
N SER A 33 0.15 -12.39 -5.39
CA SER A 33 -0.24 -11.82 -4.11
C SER A 33 -0.73 -10.38 -4.24
N LEU A 34 -0.08 -9.57 -5.09
CA LEU A 34 -0.50 -8.20 -5.38
C LEU A 34 -1.84 -8.16 -6.13
N ALA A 35 -2.06 -9.07 -7.07
CA ALA A 35 -3.31 -9.21 -7.80
C ALA A 35 -4.49 -9.56 -6.88
N THR A 36 -4.28 -10.43 -5.90
CA THR A 36 -5.30 -10.77 -4.90
C THR A 36 -5.57 -9.58 -3.99
N GLN A 37 -4.53 -8.91 -3.50
CA GLN A 37 -4.67 -7.75 -2.62
C GLN A 37 -5.38 -6.60 -3.33
N SER A 38 -5.06 -6.32 -4.61
CA SER A 38 -5.56 -5.13 -5.31
C SER A 38 -7.08 -5.12 -5.48
N ARG A 39 -7.72 -6.29 -5.53
CA ARG A 39 -9.18 -6.42 -5.62
C ARG A 39 -9.92 -5.80 -4.44
N GLY A 40 -9.27 -5.69 -3.28
CA GLY A 40 -9.84 -5.13 -2.07
C GLY A 40 -9.50 -3.66 -1.84
N TRP A 41 -8.97 -2.94 -2.84
CA TRP A 41 -8.50 -1.57 -2.69
C TRP A 41 -8.97 -0.67 -3.84
N SER A 42 -9.44 0.53 -3.50
CA SER A 42 -9.62 1.61 -4.47
C SER A 42 -8.34 2.45 -4.62
N PRO A 43 -8.16 3.21 -5.71
CA PRO A 43 -7.05 4.15 -5.86
C PRO A 43 -7.01 5.19 -4.73
N ARG A 44 -8.17 5.72 -4.34
CA ARG A 44 -8.31 6.69 -3.26
C ARG A 44 -7.90 6.09 -1.92
N GLY A 45 -8.39 4.88 -1.61
CA GLY A 45 -8.04 4.16 -0.39
C GLY A 45 -6.54 3.90 -0.30
N MET A 46 -5.91 3.47 -1.40
CA MET A 46 -4.46 3.27 -1.42
C MET A 46 -3.69 4.56 -1.14
N ALA A 47 -4.11 5.70 -1.73
CA ALA A 47 -3.46 6.99 -1.48
C ALA A 47 -3.54 7.39 0.00
N VAL A 48 -4.72 7.27 0.61
CA VAL A 48 -4.91 7.57 2.05
C VAL A 48 -4.07 6.64 2.93
N ALA A 49 -4.05 5.34 2.64
CA ALA A 49 -3.24 4.38 3.40
C ALA A 49 -1.73 4.67 3.30
N ILE A 50 -1.24 5.08 2.14
CA ILE A 50 0.17 5.47 1.95
C ILE A 50 0.51 6.71 2.79
N GLN A 51 -0.37 7.71 2.79
CA GLN A 51 -0.20 8.92 3.60
C GLN A 51 -0.23 8.60 5.09
N ALA A 52 -1.15 7.74 5.54
CA ALA A 52 -1.22 7.28 6.93
C ALA A 52 0.07 6.57 7.35
N ALA A 53 0.63 5.70 6.49
CA ALA A 53 1.91 5.04 6.75
C ALA A 53 3.07 6.04 6.86
N ALA A 54 3.11 7.06 6.01
CA ALA A 54 4.12 8.12 6.07
C ALA A 54 4.00 8.96 7.36
N LYS A 55 2.78 9.30 7.77
CA LYS A 55 2.50 9.98 9.05
C LYS A 55 3.00 9.16 10.24
N ALA A 56 2.70 7.86 10.26
CA ALA A 56 3.12 6.97 11.33
C ALA A 56 4.64 6.81 11.40
N ASP A 57 5.33 6.73 10.26
CA ASP A 57 6.80 6.70 10.19
C ASP A 57 7.42 7.96 10.82
N ALA A 58 6.87 9.14 10.51
CA ALA A 58 7.31 10.40 11.12
C ALA A 58 7.03 10.45 12.63
N ASP A 59 5.85 9.99 13.06
CA ASP A 59 5.45 9.93 14.47
C ASP A 59 6.39 9.03 15.28
N VAL A 60 6.71 7.84 14.78
CA VAL A 60 7.63 6.90 15.43
C VAL A 60 9.06 7.45 15.52
N LYS A 61 9.50 8.18 14.49
CA LYS A 61 10.88 8.72 14.39
C LYS A 61 11.13 10.00 15.18
N GLY A 62 10.10 10.72 15.63
CA GLY A 62 10.34 11.92 16.42
C GLY A 62 9.18 12.88 16.68
N ALA A 63 7.95 12.59 16.22
CA ALA A 63 6.81 13.51 16.37
C ALA A 63 5.74 13.05 17.39
N ALA A 64 5.75 11.80 17.86
CA ALA A 64 4.82 11.31 18.88
C ALA A 64 5.53 10.82 20.15
N GLY A 65 4.96 11.13 21.31
CA GLY A 65 5.47 10.68 22.62
C GLY A 65 5.28 9.18 22.86
N ASP A 66 4.34 8.54 22.14
CA ASP A 66 4.07 7.10 22.25
C ASP A 66 4.12 6.44 20.87
N ARG A 67 5.12 5.56 20.68
CA ARG A 67 5.35 4.82 19.43
C ARG A 67 4.34 3.69 19.22
N LEU A 68 3.83 3.08 20.29
CA LEU A 68 2.83 2.02 20.20
C LEU A 68 1.51 2.61 19.69
N TRP A 69 1.13 3.76 20.23
CA TRP A 69 -0.03 4.50 19.77
C TRP A 69 0.04 4.89 18.28
N ALA A 70 1.23 5.25 17.78
CA ALA A 70 1.42 5.56 16.36
C ALA A 70 1.12 4.34 15.45
N CYS A 71 1.54 3.14 15.86
CA CYS A 71 1.26 1.90 15.15
C CYS A 71 -0.23 1.51 15.22
N GLU A 72 -0.86 1.64 16.39
CA GLU A 72 -2.29 1.35 16.56
C GLU A 72 -3.15 2.24 15.66
N ARG A 73 -2.89 3.54 15.66
CA ARG A 73 -3.58 4.48 14.76
C ARG A 73 -3.33 4.17 13.29
N LEU A 74 -2.11 3.73 12.92
CA LEU A 74 -1.82 3.34 11.55
C LEU A 74 -2.71 2.18 11.10
N VAL A 75 -2.83 1.13 11.91
CA VAL A 75 -3.65 -0.04 11.57
C VAL A 75 -5.11 0.35 11.37
N ILE A 76 -5.67 1.14 12.29
CA ILE A 76 -7.04 1.66 12.19
C ILE A 76 -7.22 2.48 10.90
N SER A 77 -6.29 3.39 10.62
CA SER A 77 -6.35 4.26 9.43
C SER A 77 -6.28 3.48 8.13
N VAL A 78 -5.45 2.43 8.06
CA VAL A 78 -5.33 1.55 6.89
C VAL A 78 -6.61 0.76 6.65
N ILE A 79 -7.25 0.25 7.71
CA ILE A 79 -8.54 -0.45 7.60
C ILE A 79 -9.63 0.50 7.10
N GLN A 80 -9.74 1.69 7.69
CA GLN A 80 -10.70 2.71 7.25
C GLN A 80 -10.47 3.12 5.79
N ALA A 81 -9.20 3.30 5.40
CA ALA A 81 -8.84 3.64 4.03
C ALA A 81 -9.26 2.55 3.02
N ARG A 82 -9.26 1.28 3.42
CA ARG A 82 -9.68 0.16 2.58
C ARG A 82 -11.18 0.19 2.25
N GLU A 83 -12.00 0.74 3.14
CA GLU A 83 -13.45 0.88 2.95
C GLU A 83 -13.82 2.09 2.06
N LEU A 84 -12.88 2.99 1.78
CA LEU A 84 -13.10 4.12 0.87
C LEU A 84 -13.21 3.60 -0.57
N ARG A 85 -14.40 3.73 -1.18
CA ARG A 85 -14.64 3.42 -2.59
C ARG A 85 -14.32 4.60 -3.50
#